data_AF-A0A177VZ77-F1
#
_entry.id   AF-A0A177VZ77-F1
#
_cell.length_a   1.000
_cell.length_b   1.000
_cell.length_c   1.000
_cell.angle_alpha   90.00
_cell.angle_beta   90.00
_cell.angle_gamma   90.00
#
_symmetry.space_group_name_H-M   'P 1'
#
loop_
_entity.id
_entity.type
_entity.pdbx_description
1 polymer ?
#
loop_
_entity_poly.entity_id
_entity_poly.type
_entity_poly.pdbx_seq_one_letter_code
_entity_poly.pdbx_strand_id
1 'polypeptide(L)'
;MSAEASTLTASPSANPAGGDVYPVFPSAYNLEKYCDPFDTTEASLIKEIAKAHVGIDVMSTQLEGLHYQYDFQKGVIIKVEQQLETLRQTPGQELGAAEARLKMQYEVLDGLKNELKELVKKASDIIKKEESLEKKLTEHLSPGSSANGGILKLKTVSGYKKCYEFFFDHFSQ
;
A
#
# COMPACT_ATOMS: atom_id res chain seq x y z
N MET A 1 7.93 32.22 -41.12
CA MET A 1 7.12 32.87 -40.09
C MET A 1 6.17 31.83 -39.50
N SER A 2 6.07 31.87 -38.17
CA SER A 2 5.28 31.10 -37.18
C SER A 2 3.95 30.47 -37.66
N ALA A 3 3.40 29.41 -37.04
CA ALA A 3 3.39 29.11 -35.62
C ALA A 3 3.15 27.61 -35.32
N GLU A 4 3.69 27.21 -34.17
CA GLU A 4 3.41 26.00 -33.40
C GLU A 4 1.95 25.96 -32.91
N ALA A 5 1.42 24.77 -32.60
CA ALA A 5 1.14 24.38 -31.21
C ALA A 5 0.46 23.00 -31.15
N SER A 6 1.16 22.10 -30.48
CA SER A 6 0.78 20.74 -30.13
C SER A 6 -0.54 20.67 -29.37
N THR A 7 -1.44 19.79 -29.81
CA THR A 7 -2.55 19.29 -29.01
C THR A 7 -2.01 18.53 -27.80
N LEU A 8 -2.28 19.08 -26.62
CA LEU A 8 -2.09 18.49 -25.31
C LEU A 8 -2.76 17.12 -25.24
N THR A 9 -1.96 16.05 -25.19
CA THR A 9 -2.38 14.77 -24.62
C THR A 9 -2.45 14.98 -23.12
N ALA A 10 -3.65 15.28 -22.61
CA ALA A 10 -3.92 15.25 -21.19
C ALA A 10 -3.78 13.79 -20.71
N SER A 11 -2.66 13.46 -20.07
CA SER A 11 -2.54 12.24 -19.28
C SER A 11 -3.61 12.28 -18.19
N PRO A 12 -4.40 11.21 -17.98
CA PRO A 12 -5.24 11.11 -16.81
C PRO A 12 -4.32 10.79 -15.64
N SER A 13 -3.75 11.82 -15.01
CA SER A 13 -3.27 11.69 -13.63
C SER A 13 -4.52 11.63 -12.75
N ALA A 14 -5.12 10.45 -12.66
CA ALA A 14 -6.05 10.14 -11.61
C ALA A 14 -5.24 10.07 -10.31
N ASN A 15 -5.01 11.22 -9.68
CA ASN A 15 -4.75 11.24 -8.24
C ASN A 15 -5.98 10.57 -7.60
N PRO A 16 -5.81 9.51 -6.80
CA PRO A 16 -6.90 9.09 -5.94
C PRO A 16 -7.08 10.24 -4.96
N ALA A 17 -8.16 11.00 -5.14
CA ALA A 17 -8.67 11.88 -4.11
C ALA A 17 -8.71 11.05 -2.82
N GLY A 18 -8.16 11.61 -1.73
CA GLY A 18 -8.09 10.98 -0.42
C GLY A 18 -9.45 10.81 0.25
N GLY A 19 -10.38 10.14 -0.43
CA GLY A 19 -11.58 9.57 0.14
C GLY A 19 -11.29 8.15 0.61
N ASP A 20 -11.86 7.77 1.74
CA ASP A 20 -11.88 6.37 2.19
C ASP A 20 -12.29 5.47 1.01
N VAL A 21 -11.39 4.60 0.57
CA VAL A 21 -11.58 3.65 -0.55
C VAL A 21 -12.58 2.54 -0.19
N TYR A 22 -13.24 2.66 0.97
CA TYR A 22 -13.94 1.55 1.59
C TYR A 22 -15.46 1.72 1.45
N PRO A 23 -16.18 0.65 1.09
CA PRO A 23 -17.63 0.68 1.03
C PRO A 23 -18.24 1.04 2.39
N VAL A 24 -19.32 1.82 2.36
CA VAL A 24 -20.07 2.26 3.56
C VAL A 24 -20.66 1.03 4.27
N PHE A 25 -20.53 1.00 5.59
CA PHE A 25 -20.88 -0.15 6.42
C PHE A 25 -22.40 -0.36 6.56
N PRO A 26 -22.93 -1.60 6.44
CA PRO A 26 -24.36 -1.89 6.59
C PRO A 26 -24.85 -1.80 8.05
N SER A 27 -26.16 -1.60 8.22
CA SER A 27 -26.84 -1.28 9.50
C SER A 27 -26.50 -2.18 10.70
N ALA A 28 -26.67 -1.63 11.91
CA ALA A 28 -26.41 -2.26 13.21
C ALA A 28 -26.98 -3.68 13.40
N TYR A 29 -28.04 -4.07 12.67
CA TYR A 29 -28.65 -5.39 12.74
C TYR A 29 -27.72 -6.55 12.33
N ASN A 30 -26.70 -6.27 11.51
CA ASN A 30 -25.71 -7.28 11.13
C ASN A 30 -24.62 -7.47 12.20
N LEU A 31 -24.35 -6.44 13.01
CA LEU A 31 -23.27 -6.49 14.01
C LEU A 31 -23.52 -7.56 15.07
N GLU A 32 -24.72 -7.63 15.66
CA GLU A 32 -25.01 -8.64 16.70
C GLU A 32 -24.85 -10.08 16.16
N LYS A 33 -25.31 -10.34 14.93
CA LYS A 33 -25.19 -11.67 14.30
C LYS A 33 -23.74 -12.12 14.11
N TYR A 34 -22.84 -11.21 13.74
CA TYR A 34 -21.46 -11.56 13.39
C TYR A 34 -20.46 -11.31 14.52
N CYS A 35 -20.78 -10.40 15.44
CA CYS A 35 -19.88 -9.92 16.48
C CYS A 35 -20.31 -10.24 17.90
N ASP A 36 -21.43 -10.92 18.17
CA ASP A 36 -21.65 -11.52 19.50
C ASP A 36 -20.48 -12.46 19.87
N PRO A 37 -19.88 -12.36 21.08
CA PRO A 37 -20.34 -11.65 22.27
C PRO A 37 -19.76 -10.23 22.50
N PHE A 38 -19.10 -9.64 21.50
CA PHE A 38 -18.45 -8.35 21.65
C PHE A 38 -19.44 -7.20 21.78
N ASP A 39 -19.14 -6.28 22.69
CA ASP A 39 -19.87 -5.02 22.75
C ASP A 39 -19.56 -4.12 21.53
N THR A 40 -20.23 -2.97 21.45
CA THR A 40 -20.05 -2.03 20.34
C THR A 40 -18.63 -1.47 20.23
N THR A 41 -17.93 -1.32 21.36
CA THR A 41 -16.56 -0.80 21.41
C THR A 41 -15.59 -1.84 20.88
N GLU A 42 -15.70 -3.07 21.37
CA GLU A 42 -14.90 -4.22 20.95
C GLU A 42 -15.13 -4.52 19.47
N ALA A 43 -16.38 -4.56 19.02
CA ALA A 43 -16.71 -4.74 17.60
C ALA A 43 -16.13 -3.60 16.74
N SER A 44 -16.13 -2.35 17.24
CA SER A 44 -15.50 -1.23 16.53
C SER A 44 -13.98 -1.34 16.47
N LEU A 45 -13.33 -1.90 17.49
CA LEU A 45 -11.88 -2.17 17.45
C LEU A 45 -11.57 -3.30 16.46
N ILE A 46 -12.34 -4.39 16.47
CA ILE A 46 -12.21 -5.51 15.51
C ILE A 46 -12.39 -5.00 14.08
N LYS A 47 -13.35 -4.10 13.84
CA LYS A 47 -13.54 -3.42 12.55
C LYS A 47 -12.28 -2.69 12.08
N GLU A 48 -11.69 -1.87 12.93
CA GLU A 48 -10.50 -1.08 12.57
C GLU A 48 -9.27 -1.97 12.37
N ILE A 49 -9.15 -3.09 13.11
CA ILE A 49 -8.10 -4.10 12.90
C ILE A 49 -8.29 -4.76 11.53
N ALA A 50 -9.51 -5.21 11.20
CA ALA A 50 -9.80 -5.80 9.89
C ALA A 50 -9.52 -4.81 8.74
N LYS A 51 -9.90 -3.54 8.89
CA LYS A 51 -9.59 -2.47 7.93
C LYS A 51 -8.08 -2.27 7.77
N ALA A 52 -7.32 -2.31 8.87
CA ALA A 52 -5.86 -2.19 8.83
C ALA A 52 -5.21 -3.36 8.07
N HIS A 53 -5.64 -4.61 8.34
CA HIS A 53 -5.14 -5.78 7.60
C HIS A 53 -5.41 -5.70 6.10
N VAL A 54 -6.62 -5.32 5.68
CA VAL A 54 -6.90 -5.09 4.26
C VAL A 54 -5.98 -4.01 3.67
N GLY A 55 -5.78 -2.91 4.41
CA GLY A 55 -4.83 -1.87 4.03
C GLY A 55 -3.40 -2.39 3.85
N ILE A 56 -2.94 -3.29 4.72
CA ILE A 56 -1.63 -3.93 4.64
C ILE A 56 -1.54 -4.85 3.42
N ASP A 57 -2.57 -5.66 3.13
CA ASP A 57 -2.60 -6.54 1.97
C ASP A 57 -2.54 -5.77 0.65
N VAL A 58 -3.31 -4.67 0.57
CA VAL A 58 -3.28 -3.74 -0.58
C VAL A 58 -1.89 -3.11 -0.74
N MET A 59 -1.29 -2.61 0.35
CA MET A 59 0.04 -2.00 0.29
C MET A 59 1.13 -3.02 -0.06
N SER A 60 1.01 -4.25 0.42
CA SER A 60 1.96 -5.33 0.11
C SER A 60 1.92 -5.65 -1.39
N THR A 61 0.72 -5.78 -1.97
CA THR A 61 0.55 -5.98 -3.42
C THR A 61 1.13 -4.82 -4.24
N GLN A 62 0.91 -3.58 -3.79
CA GLN A 62 1.49 -2.40 -4.44
C GLN A 62 3.02 -2.36 -4.34
N LEU A 63 3.58 -2.73 -3.19
CA LEU A 63 5.04 -2.81 -2.99
C LEU A 63 5.66 -3.84 -3.93
N GLU A 64 5.07 -5.03 -4.06
CA GLU A 64 5.54 -6.05 -5.00
C GLU A 64 5.53 -5.54 -6.44
N GLY A 65 4.44 -4.88 -6.86
CA GLY A 65 4.32 -4.27 -8.18
C GLY A 65 5.39 -3.20 -8.44
N LEU A 66 5.61 -2.30 -7.48
CA LEU A 66 6.63 -1.25 -7.59
C LEU A 66 8.05 -1.82 -7.58
N HIS A 67 8.31 -2.86 -6.78
CA HIS A 67 9.60 -3.55 -6.80
C HIS A 67 9.90 -4.16 -8.16
N TYR A 68 8.90 -4.82 -8.77
CA TYR A 68 9.03 -5.36 -10.13
C TYR A 68 9.34 -4.25 -11.15
N GLN A 69 8.61 -3.13 -11.10
CA GLN A 69 8.87 -2.00 -11.99
C GLN A 69 10.26 -1.40 -11.80
N TYR A 70 10.70 -1.27 -10.55
CA TYR A 70 12.03 -0.76 -10.20
C TYR A 70 13.14 -1.66 -10.76
N ASP A 71 13.03 -2.97 -10.61
CA ASP A 71 14.02 -3.91 -11.13
C ASP A 71 13.98 -4.01 -12.66
N PHE A 72 12.80 -3.95 -13.26
CA PHE A 72 12.66 -3.84 -14.71
C PHE A 72 13.37 -2.58 -15.24
N GLN A 73 13.17 -1.44 -14.58
CA GLN A 73 13.77 -0.16 -14.96
C GLN A 73 15.30 -0.18 -14.86
N LYS A 74 15.88 -0.85 -13.84
CA LYS A 74 17.32 -1.10 -13.80
C LYS A 74 17.80 -1.88 -15.03
N GLY A 75 17.06 -2.91 -15.43
CA GLY A 75 17.36 -3.69 -16.63
C GLY A 75 17.34 -2.86 -17.91
N VAL A 76 16.40 -1.90 -18.02
CA VAL A 76 16.35 -0.94 -19.12
C VAL A 76 17.59 -0.04 -19.12
N ILE A 77 17.97 0.50 -17.96
CA ILE A 77 19.17 1.34 -17.82
C ILE A 77 20.42 0.60 -18.29
N ILE A 78 20.63 -0.64 -17.83
CA ILE A 78 21.80 -1.46 -18.24
C ILE A 78 21.86 -1.61 -19.77
N LYS A 79 20.72 -1.86 -20.44
CA LYS A 79 20.68 -1.97 -21.90
C LYS A 79 20.99 -0.64 -22.60
N VAL A 80 20.48 0.47 -22.09
CA VAL A 80 20.75 1.80 -22.63
C VAL A 80 22.23 2.17 -22.43
N GLU A 81 22.84 1.81 -21.30
CA GLU A 81 24.27 2.02 -21.05
C GLU A 81 25.15 1.20 -22.01
N GLN A 82 24.80 -0.06 -22.28
CA GLN A 82 25.49 -0.89 -23.27
C GLN A 82 25.41 -0.31 -24.68
N GLN A 83 24.24 0.20 -25.07
CA GLN A 83 24.06 0.89 -26.35
C GLN A 83 24.89 2.16 -26.43
N LEU A 84 24.90 2.95 -25.36
CA LEU A 84 25.67 4.18 -25.28
C LEU A 84 27.18 3.91 -25.42
N GLU A 85 27.70 2.86 -24.78
CA GLU A 85 29.11 2.47 -24.90
C GLU A 85 29.48 2.07 -26.33
N THR A 86 28.59 1.36 -27.03
CA THR A 86 28.79 1.01 -28.44
C THR A 86 28.82 2.26 -29.33
N LEU A 87 27.94 3.23 -29.07
CA LEU A 87 27.89 4.50 -29.79
C LEU A 87 29.12 5.38 -29.51
N ARG A 88 29.70 5.34 -28.32
CA ARG A 88 30.95 6.07 -28.01
C ARG A 88 32.13 5.59 -28.84
N GLN A 89 32.15 4.30 -29.20
CA GLN A 89 33.18 3.71 -30.02
C GLN A 89 32.99 3.98 -31.52
N THR A 90 31.81 4.45 -31.93
CA THR A 90 31.45 4.70 -33.33
C THR A 90 31.09 6.18 -33.53
N PRO A 91 31.96 7.02 -34.12
CA PRO A 91 31.67 8.45 -34.28
C PRO A 91 30.38 8.67 -35.09
N GLY A 92 29.33 9.19 -34.46
CA GLY A 92 28.01 9.34 -35.07
C GLY A 92 27.10 10.35 -34.37
N GLN A 93 26.05 10.77 -35.07
CA GLN A 93 25.16 11.89 -34.68
C GLN A 93 24.15 11.53 -33.56
N GLU A 94 24.11 10.27 -33.12
CA GLU A 94 23.09 9.75 -32.18
C GLU A 94 23.52 9.74 -30.70
N LEU A 95 24.80 10.02 -30.41
CA LEU A 95 25.36 9.92 -29.06
C LEU A 95 24.62 10.81 -28.04
N GLY A 96 24.39 12.08 -28.39
CA GLY A 96 23.71 13.02 -27.49
C GLY A 96 22.25 12.63 -27.19
N ALA A 97 21.55 12.04 -28.15
CA ALA A 97 20.19 11.54 -27.94
C ALA A 97 20.18 10.32 -26.99
N ALA A 98 21.17 9.44 -27.10
CA ALA A 98 21.33 8.31 -26.19
C ALA A 98 21.66 8.74 -24.76
N GLU A 99 22.51 9.75 -24.57
CA GLU A 99 22.82 10.31 -23.24
C GLU A 99 21.59 10.95 -22.60
N ALA A 100 20.81 11.72 -23.36
CA ALA A 100 19.56 12.30 -22.88
C ALA A 100 18.55 11.20 -22.49
N ARG A 101 18.46 10.12 -23.27
CA ARG A 101 17.61 8.97 -22.94
C ARG A 101 18.05 8.30 -21.65
N LEU A 102 19.34 8.07 -21.44
CA LEU A 102 19.87 7.48 -20.21
C LEU A 102 19.51 8.33 -18.99
N LYS A 103 19.67 9.65 -19.09
CA LYS A 103 19.27 10.58 -18.02
C LYS A 103 17.78 10.44 -17.68
N MET A 104 16.90 10.42 -18.68
CA MET A 104 15.46 10.21 -18.45
C MET A 104 15.17 8.87 -17.76
N GLN A 105 15.89 7.79 -18.12
CA GLN A 105 15.69 6.49 -17.45
C GLN A 105 16.10 6.54 -15.97
N TYR A 106 17.15 7.28 -15.63
CA TYR A 106 17.56 7.50 -14.23
C TYR A 106 16.55 8.33 -13.45
N GLU A 107 15.95 9.36 -14.07
CA GLU A 107 14.89 10.16 -13.45
C GLU A 107 13.66 9.30 -13.13
N VAL A 108 13.25 8.42 -14.05
CA VAL A 108 12.17 7.43 -13.80
C VAL A 108 12.53 6.50 -12.65
N LEU A 109 13.77 5.99 -12.60
CA LEU A 109 14.22 5.11 -11.53
C LEU A 109 14.19 5.81 -10.15
N ASP A 110 14.57 7.08 -10.07
CA ASP A 110 14.50 7.85 -8.83
C ASP A 110 13.04 8.10 -8.40
N GLY A 111 12.15 8.38 -9.35
CA GLY A 111 10.70 8.44 -9.11
C GLY A 111 10.16 7.18 -8.44
N LEU A 112 10.43 6.01 -9.03
CA LEU A 112 10.04 4.70 -8.48
C LEU A 112 10.63 4.46 -7.09
N LYS A 113 11.88 4.86 -6.86
CA LYS A 113 12.54 4.75 -5.55
C LYS A 113 11.83 5.60 -4.49
N ASN A 114 11.36 6.80 -4.85
CA ASN A 114 10.66 7.68 -3.93
C ASN A 114 9.24 7.16 -3.65
N GLU A 115 8.54 6.64 -4.65
CA GLU A 115 7.25 5.96 -4.45
C GLU A 115 7.36 4.76 -3.52
N LEU A 116 8.38 3.91 -3.70
CA LEU A 116 8.66 2.79 -2.80
C LEU A 116 8.86 3.25 -1.35
N LYS A 117 9.64 4.31 -1.11
CA LYS A 117 9.87 4.85 0.24
C LYS A 117 8.57 5.33 0.89
N GLU A 118 7.75 6.08 0.16
CA GLU A 118 6.48 6.59 0.67
C GLU A 118 5.51 5.46 0.99
N LEU A 119 5.46 4.42 0.14
CA LEU A 119 4.60 3.28 0.38
C LEU A 119 5.05 2.45 1.59
N VAL A 120 6.36 2.22 1.75
CA VAL A 120 6.92 1.56 2.94
C VAL A 120 6.58 2.33 4.21
N LYS A 121 6.67 3.67 4.17
CA LYS A 121 6.31 4.52 5.30
C LYS A 121 4.83 4.36 5.67
N LYS A 122 3.93 4.43 4.68
CA LYS A 122 2.49 4.24 4.90
C LYS A 122 2.18 2.85 5.45
N ALA A 123 2.80 1.79 4.92
CA ALA A 123 2.65 0.44 5.45
C ALA A 123 3.09 0.34 6.91
N SER A 124 4.24 0.93 7.25
CA SER A 124 4.72 0.98 8.64
C SER A 124 3.75 1.71 9.57
N ASP A 125 3.14 2.80 9.11
CA ASP A 125 2.16 3.55 9.91
C ASP A 125 0.87 2.74 10.14
N ILE A 126 0.39 1.98 9.14
CA ILE A 126 -0.77 1.10 9.31
C ILE A 126 -0.45 -0.05 10.27
N ILE A 127 0.70 -0.70 10.14
CA ILE A 127 1.12 -1.80 11.04
C ILE A 127 1.18 -1.30 12.49
N LYS A 128 1.76 -0.13 12.75
CA LYS A 128 1.78 0.45 14.11
C LYS A 128 0.37 0.75 14.63
N LYS A 129 -0.54 1.21 13.75
CA LYS A 129 -1.93 1.45 14.11
C LYS A 129 -2.62 0.13 14.48
N GLU A 130 -2.43 -0.92 13.69
CA GLU A 130 -2.94 -2.27 13.93
C GLU A 130 -2.45 -2.81 15.29
N GLU A 131 -1.14 -2.81 15.55
CA GLU A 131 -0.56 -3.23 16.83
C GLU A 131 -1.18 -2.47 18.02
N SER A 132 -1.39 -1.16 17.86
CA SER A 132 -2.05 -0.35 18.89
C SER A 132 -3.51 -0.72 19.11
N LEU A 133 -4.25 -1.07 18.04
CA LEU A 133 -5.64 -1.49 18.11
C LEU A 133 -5.77 -2.88 18.75
N GLU A 134 -4.92 -3.84 18.37
CA GLU A 134 -4.89 -5.18 18.97
C GLU A 134 -4.58 -5.11 20.46
N LYS A 135 -3.64 -4.25 20.85
CA LYS A 135 -3.33 -3.99 22.26
C LYS A 135 -4.53 -3.44 23.02
N LYS A 136 -5.21 -2.41 22.48
CA LYS A 136 -6.41 -1.82 23.10
C LYS A 136 -7.53 -2.84 23.25
N LEU A 137 -7.76 -3.67 22.23
CA LEU A 137 -8.77 -4.73 22.28
C LEU A 137 -8.41 -5.77 23.34
N THR A 138 -7.14 -6.17 23.42
CA THR A 138 -6.66 -7.10 24.44
C THR A 138 -6.86 -6.56 25.86
N GLU A 139 -6.54 -5.29 26.09
CA GLU A 139 -6.75 -4.61 27.37
C GLU A 139 -8.24 -4.55 27.76
N HIS A 140 -9.12 -4.36 26.78
CA HIS A 140 -10.57 -4.34 27.00
C HIS A 140 -11.12 -5.72 27.34
N LEU A 141 -10.70 -6.75 26.60
CA LEU A 141 -11.15 -8.14 26.78
C LEU A 141 -10.57 -8.82 28.03
N SER A 142 -9.47 -8.29 28.58
CA SER A 142 -8.85 -8.82 29.79
C SER A 142 -8.32 -7.70 30.68
N PRO A 143 -9.22 -6.96 31.35
CA PRO A 143 -8.84 -5.88 32.26
C PRO A 143 -8.00 -6.45 33.41
N GLY A 144 -6.70 -6.12 33.44
CA GLY A 144 -5.78 -6.56 34.50
C GLY A 144 -4.78 -7.65 34.13
N SER A 145 -4.68 -8.09 32.87
CA SER A 145 -3.65 -9.06 32.44
C SER A 145 -2.22 -8.48 32.35
N SER A 146 -2.00 -7.28 32.86
CA SER A 146 -0.68 -6.65 32.92
C SER A 146 0.13 -7.24 34.07
N ALA A 147 0.96 -8.26 33.76
CA ALA A 147 2.39 -8.27 34.11
C ALA A 147 3.04 -9.67 34.03
N ASN A 148 2.30 -10.80 34.06
CA ASN A 148 2.97 -12.11 34.28
C ASN A 148 2.33 -13.37 33.66
N GLY A 149 1.46 -13.31 32.64
CA GLY A 149 0.95 -14.56 32.05
C GLY A 149 0.18 -14.39 30.75
N GLY A 150 0.85 -14.71 29.64
CA GLY A 150 0.25 -14.93 28.32
C GLY A 150 -0.34 -13.69 27.64
N ILE A 151 0.24 -13.27 26.52
CA ILE A 151 -0.42 -12.34 25.60
C ILE A 151 -1.71 -13.05 25.11
N LEU A 152 -2.88 -12.46 25.39
CA LEU A 152 -4.16 -12.97 24.88
C LEU A 152 -4.06 -13.02 23.35
N LYS A 153 -4.20 -14.21 22.78
CA LYS A 153 -4.27 -14.35 21.34
C LYS A 153 -5.69 -14.05 20.92
N LEU A 154 -5.94 -12.91 20.27
CA LEU A 154 -7.29 -12.52 19.83
C LEU A 154 -8.00 -13.63 19.03
N LYS A 155 -7.25 -14.36 18.20
CA LYS A 155 -7.73 -15.52 17.42
C LYS A 155 -8.31 -16.67 18.27
N THR A 156 -7.99 -16.74 19.56
CA THR A 156 -8.55 -17.75 20.48
C THR A 156 -9.77 -17.26 21.25
N VAL A 157 -10.13 -15.97 21.14
CA VAL A 157 -11.32 -15.40 21.78
C VAL A 157 -12.56 -15.86 21.01
N SER A 158 -13.55 -16.40 21.73
CA SER A 158 -14.81 -16.86 21.13
C SER A 158 -15.48 -15.70 20.38
N GLY A 159 -15.98 -15.98 19.17
CA GLY A 159 -16.60 -14.98 18.31
C GLY A 159 -15.63 -14.10 17.51
N TYR A 160 -14.36 -13.92 17.95
CA TYR A 160 -13.42 -12.97 17.33
C TYR A 160 -13.26 -13.21 15.84
N LYS A 161 -12.97 -14.46 15.46
CA LYS A 161 -12.75 -14.84 14.06
C LYS A 161 -13.95 -14.47 13.18
N LYS A 162 -15.17 -14.77 13.63
CA LYS A 162 -16.41 -14.50 12.87
C LYS A 162 -16.64 -13.01 12.68
N CYS A 163 -16.45 -12.22 13.75
CA CYS A 163 -16.59 -10.77 13.69
C CYS A 163 -15.54 -10.14 12.78
N TYR A 164 -14.29 -10.57 12.94
CA TYR A 164 -13.15 -10.15 12.13
C TYR A 164 -13.38 -10.44 10.64
N GLU A 165 -13.74 -11.69 10.29
CA GLU A 165 -13.96 -12.11 8.90
C GLU A 165 -15.09 -11.31 8.26
N PHE A 166 -16.17 -11.03 8.99
CA PHE A 166 -17.26 -10.19 8.48
C PHE A 166 -16.78 -8.79 8.07
N PHE A 167 -15.96 -8.13 8.91
CA PHE A 167 -15.39 -6.83 8.56
C PHE A 167 -14.34 -6.93 7.46
N PHE A 168 -13.47 -7.94 7.52
CA PHE A 168 -12.41 -8.13 6.55
C PHE A 168 -12.98 -8.36 5.15
N ASP A 169 -13.98 -9.23 5.02
CA ASP A 169 -14.69 -9.52 3.76
C ASP A 169 -15.43 -8.28 3.24
N HIS A 170 -15.98 -7.46 4.14
CA HIS A 170 -16.61 -6.18 3.76
C HIS A 170 -15.60 -5.20 3.18
N PHE A 171 -14.41 -5.09 3.77
CA PHE A 171 -13.37 -4.17 3.31
C PHE A 171 -12.55 -4.68 2.13
N SER A 172 -12.54 -6.00 1.90
CA SER A 172 -11.80 -6.63 0.79
C SER A 172 -12.56 -6.64 -0.55
N GLN A 173 -13.82 -6.18 -0.57
CA GLN A 173 -14.65 -6.01 -1.77
C GLN A 173 -14.33 -4.70 -2.48
#